data_AF-A0A4Y6KUN0-F1
#
_entry.id   AF-A0A4Y6KUN0-F1
#
_cell.length_a   1.000
_cell.length_b   1.000
_cell.length_c   1.000
_cell.angle_alpha   90.00
_cell.angle_beta   90.00
_cell.angle_gamma   90.00
#
_symmetry.space_group_name_H-M   'P 1'
#
loop_
_entity.id
_entity.type
_entity.pdbx_description
1 polymer ?
#
loop_
_entity_poly.entity_id
_entity_poly.type
_entity_poly.pdbx_seq_one_letter_code
_entity_poly.pdbx_strand_id
1 'polypeptide(L)'
;MSLRKKSVVALCAALSLLAVPPAAISGGFLPMSAQTVEFKWEWPAGRPVGTRILVKVGKVAKASKGFFGIGASPSLADALPDATDVTATVLAGPAALVGKSVLLRLPGMEAAKLKAGELAGFGLIEDGGLCICVAAAPSQDAAAAGNWLAGWTCQ
;
A
#
# COMPACT_ATOMS: atom_id res chain seq x y z
N MET A 1 -24.47 -61.37 -22.79
CA MET A 1 -25.64 -61.53 -21.91
C MET A 1 -26.02 -60.16 -21.37
N SER A 2 -27.07 -59.51 -21.90
CA SER A 2 -28.47 -59.74 -21.51
C SER A 2 -28.77 -59.02 -20.18
N LEU A 3 -29.30 -57.78 -20.26
CA LEU A 3 -30.73 -57.42 -20.05
C LEU A 3 -30.92 -56.89 -18.60
N ARG A 4 -31.48 -55.71 -18.31
CA ARG A 4 -32.88 -55.24 -18.47
C ARG A 4 -32.94 -53.72 -18.11
N LYS A 5 -33.56 -52.84 -18.91
CA LYS A 5 -35.01 -52.44 -18.93
C LYS A 5 -35.43 -51.75 -17.61
N LYS A 6 -36.09 -50.59 -17.50
CA LYS A 6 -37.17 -49.89 -18.26
C LYS A 6 -37.39 -48.48 -17.64
N SER A 7 -37.66 -47.42 -18.42
CA SER A 7 -38.98 -46.72 -18.59
C SER A 7 -39.52 -46.03 -17.31
N VAL A 8 -39.98 -44.77 -17.29
CA VAL A 8 -41.23 -44.16 -17.83
C VAL A 8 -41.09 -42.63 -17.56
N VAL A 9 -41.09 -41.70 -18.54
CA VAL A 9 -42.20 -40.97 -19.21
C VAL A 9 -43.00 -39.97 -18.34
N ALA A 10 -43.11 -38.74 -18.87
CA ALA A 10 -44.15 -37.69 -18.68
C ALA A 10 -44.12 -36.88 -17.37
N LEU A 11 -44.52 -35.61 -17.27
CA LEU A 11 -45.38 -34.77 -18.12
C LEU A 11 -45.15 -33.28 -17.75
N CYS A 12 -45.34 -32.39 -18.73
CA CYS A 12 -45.85 -31.01 -18.66
C CYS A 12 -45.60 -30.10 -17.44
N ALA A 13 -45.05 -28.91 -17.69
CA ALA A 13 -45.85 -27.68 -17.65
C ALA A 13 -45.07 -26.49 -18.22
N ALA A 14 -45.66 -25.84 -19.22
CA ALA A 14 -45.28 -24.53 -19.70
C ALA A 14 -45.49 -23.49 -18.59
N LEU A 15 -44.56 -22.55 -18.42
CA LEU A 15 -44.83 -21.31 -17.70
C LEU A 15 -44.03 -20.15 -18.32
N SER A 16 -44.75 -19.39 -19.13
CA SER A 16 -44.82 -17.92 -19.16
C SER A 16 -43.52 -17.11 -19.21
N LEU A 17 -43.31 -16.54 -20.40
CA LEU A 17 -42.82 -15.18 -20.67
C LEU A 17 -42.69 -14.26 -19.44
N LEU A 18 -41.44 -13.90 -19.13
CA LEU A 18 -41.11 -12.53 -18.70
C LEU A 18 -39.83 -12.12 -19.43
N ALA A 19 -40.01 -11.35 -20.51
CA ALA A 19 -38.95 -10.57 -21.11
C ALA A 19 -38.52 -9.50 -20.11
N VAL A 20 -37.43 -9.75 -19.39
CA VAL A 20 -36.78 -8.77 -18.53
C VAL A 20 -36.04 -7.79 -19.46
N PRO A 21 -36.34 -6.48 -19.44
CA PRO A 21 -35.54 -5.51 -20.19
C PRO A 21 -34.11 -5.52 -19.63
N PRO A 22 -33.06 -5.47 -20.47
CA PRO A 22 -31.71 -5.28 -19.96
C PRO A 22 -31.64 -3.88 -19.34
N ALA A 23 -31.68 -3.83 -18.02
CA ALA A 23 -31.26 -2.65 -17.28
C ALA A 23 -29.80 -2.40 -17.65
N ALA A 24 -29.57 -1.36 -18.44
CA ALA A 24 -28.26 -0.80 -18.67
C ALA A 24 -27.74 -0.29 -17.32
N ILE A 25 -27.04 -1.18 -16.60
CA ILE A 25 -26.18 -0.78 -15.48
C ILE A 25 -25.00 -0.10 -16.15
N SER A 26 -25.16 1.20 -16.40
CA SER A 26 -24.05 2.11 -16.60
C SER A 26 -23.30 2.13 -15.27
N GLY A 27 -22.47 1.11 -15.08
CA GLY A 27 -21.53 0.98 -13.98
C GLY A 27 -20.53 2.10 -14.16
N GLY A 28 -20.89 3.27 -13.63
CA GLY A 28 -19.98 4.37 -13.43
C GLY A 28 -18.77 3.82 -12.68
N PHE A 29 -17.69 3.62 -13.43
CA PHE A 29 -16.38 3.38 -12.88
C PHE A 29 -15.97 4.70 -12.22
N LEU A 30 -16.45 4.93 -10.99
CA LEU A 30 -15.90 5.98 -10.15
C LEU A 30 -14.43 5.59 -9.96
N PRO A 31 -13.46 6.40 -10.40
CA PRO A 31 -12.08 6.16 -10.02
C PRO A 31 -12.06 6.18 -8.50
N MET A 32 -11.77 5.05 -7.87
CA MET A 32 -11.44 5.04 -6.45
C MET A 32 -10.26 6.00 -6.32
N SER A 33 -10.51 7.19 -5.76
CA SER A 33 -9.46 8.10 -5.35
C SER A 33 -8.58 7.33 -4.38
N ALA A 34 -7.45 6.83 -4.88
CA ALA A 34 -6.45 6.16 -4.08
C ALA A 34 -5.94 7.19 -3.08
N GLN A 35 -6.51 7.17 -1.87
CA GLN A 35 -6.12 8.09 -0.80
C GLN A 35 -4.65 7.83 -0.49
N THR A 36 -3.81 8.78 -0.88
CA THR A 36 -2.38 8.74 -0.57
C THR A 36 -2.20 9.26 0.84
N VAL A 37 -1.61 8.46 1.71
CA VAL A 37 -1.31 8.83 3.09
C VAL A 37 0.07 9.46 3.11
N GLU A 38 0.18 10.68 3.59
CA GLU A 38 1.46 11.36 3.76
C GLU A 38 1.98 11.11 5.19
N PHE A 39 3.21 10.62 5.30
CA PHE A 39 3.91 10.47 6.56
C PHE A 39 4.93 11.59 6.76
N LYS A 40 5.02 12.09 7.99
CA LYS A 40 6.07 13.02 8.39
C LYS A 40 7.34 12.24 8.72
N TRP A 41 8.50 12.82 8.46
CA TRP A 41 9.79 12.23 8.85
C TRP A 41 10.39 12.97 10.05
N GLU A 42 10.90 12.21 11.01
CA GLU A 42 11.81 12.72 12.04
C GLU A 42 12.93 11.72 12.34
N TRP A 43 14.00 12.18 12.97
CA TRP A 43 15.07 11.30 13.42
C TRP A 43 14.60 10.36 14.53
N PRO A 44 15.10 9.11 14.60
CA PRO A 44 14.65 8.15 15.59
C PRO A 44 14.94 8.62 17.02
N ALA A 45 16.08 9.28 17.27
CA ALA A 45 16.43 9.89 18.56
C ALA A 45 16.22 8.96 19.78
N GLY A 46 16.44 7.64 19.60
CA GLY A 46 16.22 6.63 20.64
C GLY A 46 14.76 6.30 20.96
N ARG A 47 13.80 6.81 20.19
CA ARG A 47 12.37 6.53 20.37
C ARG A 47 12.03 5.11 19.88
N PRO A 48 11.24 4.33 20.64
CA PRO A 48 10.84 3.00 20.22
C PRO A 48 9.82 3.08 19.07
N VAL A 49 9.89 2.11 18.15
CA VAL A 49 8.91 1.96 17.08
C VAL A 49 7.58 1.47 17.66
N GLY A 50 6.51 2.24 17.45
CA GLY A 50 5.16 1.83 17.82
C GLY A 50 4.52 0.91 16.78
N THR A 51 4.66 1.27 15.51
CA THR A 51 4.05 0.55 14.37
C THR A 51 5.09 0.26 13.31
N ARG A 52 5.05 -0.96 12.76
CA ARG A 52 5.90 -1.36 11.63
C ARG A 52 5.02 -1.66 10.44
N ILE A 53 5.42 -1.17 9.27
CA ILE A 53 4.74 -1.49 8.02
C ILE A 53 5.73 -2.03 7.00
N LEU A 54 5.31 -3.05 6.26
CA LEU A 54 6.01 -3.53 5.08
C LEU A 54 5.43 -2.80 3.87
N VAL A 55 6.30 -2.23 3.05
CA VAL A 55 5.90 -1.50 1.85
C VAL A 55 6.62 -2.02 0.62
N LYS A 56 5.95 -1.91 -0.53
CA LYS A 56 6.57 -2.00 -1.84
C LYS A 56 6.95 -0.59 -2.29
N VAL A 57 8.24 -0.31 -2.43
CA VAL A 57 8.70 0.99 -2.90
C VAL A 57 8.33 1.14 -4.37
N GLY A 58 7.54 2.16 -4.70
CA GLY A 58 7.15 2.48 -6.06
C GLY A 58 8.12 3.43 -6.74
N LYS A 59 8.46 4.55 -6.07
CA LYS A 59 9.33 5.59 -6.62
C LYS A 59 10.20 6.18 -5.52
N VAL A 60 11.46 6.47 -5.85
CA VAL A 60 12.39 7.26 -5.03
C VAL A 60 12.92 8.36 -5.93
N ALA A 61 12.67 9.63 -5.58
CA ALA A 61 13.09 10.77 -6.39
C ALA A 61 13.47 11.94 -5.49
N LYS A 62 14.49 12.71 -5.88
CA LYS A 62 14.82 13.96 -5.19
C LYS A 62 13.57 14.83 -5.10
N ALA A 63 13.31 15.38 -3.92
CA ALA A 63 12.18 16.26 -3.71
C ALA A 63 12.36 17.47 -4.63
N SER A 64 11.49 17.61 -5.61
CA SER A 64 11.47 18.79 -6.46
C SER A 64 10.94 19.96 -5.62
N LYS A 65 11.77 20.98 -5.38
CA LYS A 65 11.28 22.31 -4.99
C LYS A 65 10.28 22.71 -6.06
N GLY A 66 8.99 22.71 -5.75
CA GLY A 66 7.96 23.11 -6.69
C GLY A 66 8.33 24.44 -7.34
N PHE A 67 8.13 24.56 -8.65
CA PHE A 67 8.44 25.74 -9.46
C PHE A 67 7.74 27.02 -8.97
N PHE A 68 6.77 26.90 -8.06
CA PHE A 68 6.18 27.99 -7.29
C PHE A 68 6.33 27.67 -5.80
N GLY A 69 7.28 28.34 -5.13
CA GLY A 69 7.57 28.24 -3.69
C GLY A 69 6.44 28.72 -2.78
N ILE A 70 5.22 28.25 -2.98
CA ILE A 70 4.05 28.56 -2.16
C ILE A 70 3.65 27.26 -1.47
N GLY A 71 4.02 27.11 -0.20
CA GLY A 71 3.58 26.00 0.64
C GLY A 71 4.65 25.00 1.06
N ALA A 72 5.92 25.20 0.70
CA ALA A 72 7.00 24.56 1.44
C ALA A 72 7.00 25.14 2.85
N SER A 73 6.37 24.46 3.81
CA SER A 73 6.41 24.83 5.22
C SER A 73 7.88 25.10 5.60
N PRO A 74 8.23 26.32 6.05
CA PRO A 74 9.60 26.74 6.32
C PRO A 74 10.37 25.80 7.27
N SER A 75 9.65 25.03 8.08
CA SER A 75 10.20 24.10 9.07
C SER A 75 10.76 22.79 8.49
N LEU A 76 10.54 22.47 7.21
CA LEU A 76 10.92 21.18 6.60
C LEU A 76 12.07 21.26 5.58
N ALA A 77 12.24 22.42 4.93
CA ALA A 77 13.21 22.58 3.84
C ALA A 77 14.65 22.80 4.32
N ASP A 78 14.84 23.30 5.54
CA ASP A 78 16.17 23.52 6.14
C ASP A 78 16.67 22.34 7.00
N ALA A 79 15.80 21.37 7.31
CA ALA A 79 16.11 20.29 8.26
C ALA A 79 16.50 18.93 7.62
N LEU A 80 16.21 18.73 6.33
CA LEU A 80 16.45 17.45 5.65
C LEU A 80 17.53 17.61 4.56
N PRO A 81 18.77 17.15 4.79
CA PRO A 81 19.80 17.17 3.76
C PRO A 81 19.37 16.26 2.60
N ASP A 82 19.45 16.79 1.38
CA ASP A 82 19.07 16.08 0.14
C ASP A 82 17.66 15.46 0.21
N ALA A 83 16.67 16.25 0.63
CA ALA A 83 15.28 15.80 0.74
C ALA A 83 14.83 14.97 -0.49
N THR A 84 14.30 13.79 -0.22
CA THR A 84 13.94 12.79 -1.22
C THR A 84 12.54 12.28 -0.93
N ASP A 85 11.71 12.28 -1.96
CA ASP A 85 10.33 11.79 -1.92
C ASP A 85 10.30 10.31 -2.28
N VAL A 86 9.69 9.52 -1.41
CA VAL A 86 9.47 8.09 -1.57
C VAL A 86 7.99 7.80 -1.62
N THR A 87 7.53 7.22 -2.73
CA THR A 87 6.17 6.70 -2.86
C THR A 87 6.22 5.19 -2.72
N ALA A 88 5.34 4.63 -1.90
CA ALA A 88 5.29 3.19 -1.67
C ALA A 88 3.84 2.70 -1.48
N THR A 89 3.62 1.39 -1.58
CA THR A 89 2.31 0.76 -1.28
C THR A 89 2.45 -0.14 -0.07
N VAL A 90 1.56 -0.01 0.90
CA VAL A 90 1.60 -0.83 2.11
C VAL A 90 1.10 -2.24 1.81
N LEU A 91 1.93 -3.23 2.10
CA LEU A 91 1.62 -4.65 1.93
C LEU A 91 1.21 -5.34 3.24
N ALA A 92 1.82 -4.93 4.36
CA ALA A 92 1.50 -5.47 5.68
C ALA A 92 1.66 -4.40 6.76
N GLY A 93 0.85 -4.49 7.82
CA GLY A 93 0.80 -3.49 8.89
C GLY A 93 -0.62 -3.34 9.45
N PRO A 94 -0.94 -2.20 10.10
CA PRO A 94 -2.28 -1.90 10.55
C PRO A 94 -3.30 -1.98 9.41
N ALA A 95 -4.47 -2.58 9.66
CA ALA A 95 -5.51 -2.78 8.65
C ALA A 95 -5.96 -1.47 7.96
N ALA A 96 -5.88 -0.34 8.66
CA ALA A 96 -6.21 0.97 8.11
C ALA A 96 -5.23 1.49 7.04
N LEU A 97 -4.03 0.90 6.94
CA LEU A 97 -2.98 1.31 6.02
C LEU A 97 -2.74 0.32 4.88
N VAL A 98 -3.02 -0.97 5.09
CA VAL A 98 -2.80 -2.02 4.07
C VAL A 98 -3.52 -1.69 2.77
N GLY A 99 -2.81 -1.79 1.64
CA GLY A 99 -3.31 -1.47 0.30
C GLY A 99 -3.29 0.02 -0.06
N LYS A 100 -2.97 0.93 0.87
CA LYS A 100 -2.87 2.35 0.58
C LYS A 100 -1.52 2.71 -0.04
N SER A 101 -1.55 3.74 -0.89
CA SER A 101 -0.33 4.44 -1.33
C SER A 101 0.13 5.37 -0.23
N VAL A 102 1.43 5.45 0.01
CA VAL A 102 2.04 6.32 1.01
C VAL A 102 3.09 7.20 0.35
N LEU A 103 3.20 8.44 0.83
CA LEU A 103 4.24 9.38 0.47
C LEU A 103 5.04 9.72 1.72
N LEU A 104 6.36 9.57 1.64
CA LEU A 104 7.28 9.90 2.70
C LEU A 104 8.41 10.77 2.14
N ARG A 105 8.60 11.95 2.72
CA ARG A 105 9.74 12.83 2.43
C ARG A 105 10.79 12.67 3.52
N LEU A 106 11.98 12.24 3.15
CA LEU A 106 13.05 11.93 4.09
C LEU A 106 14.44 12.37 3.57
N PRO A 107 15.48 12.41 4.41
CA PRO A 107 16.83 12.76 4.00
C PRO A 107 17.38 11.82 2.93
N GLY A 108 18.21 12.31 2.02
CA GLY A 108 18.76 11.52 0.91
C GLY A 108 19.54 10.29 1.36
N MET A 109 20.26 10.39 2.49
CA MET A 109 21.01 9.27 3.10
C MET A 109 20.11 8.12 3.58
N GLU A 110 18.92 8.43 4.07
CA GLU A 110 17.94 7.42 4.47
C GLU A 110 17.23 6.86 3.23
N ALA A 111 16.98 7.69 2.22
CA ALA A 111 16.35 7.26 0.97
C ALA A 111 17.27 6.39 0.13
N ALA A 112 18.60 6.55 0.26
CA ALA A 112 19.60 5.70 -0.39
C ALA A 112 19.52 4.23 0.04
N LYS A 113 18.90 3.94 1.19
CA LYS A 113 18.63 2.57 1.66
C LYS A 113 17.48 1.93 0.88
N LEU A 114 16.72 2.70 0.10
CA LEU A 114 15.49 2.28 -0.56
C LEU A 114 15.67 2.27 -2.07
N LYS A 115 15.01 1.31 -2.72
CA LYS A 115 15.07 1.17 -4.17
C LYS A 115 13.69 0.88 -4.74
N ALA A 116 13.35 1.58 -5.82
CA ALA A 116 12.09 1.38 -6.52
C ALA A 116 11.95 -0.08 -6.99
N GLY A 117 10.77 -0.66 -6.79
CA GLY A 117 10.48 -2.05 -7.10
C GLY A 117 10.94 -3.04 -6.02
N GLU A 118 11.46 -2.60 -4.88
CA GLU A 118 11.89 -3.48 -3.78
C GLU A 118 11.01 -3.34 -2.52
N LEU A 119 11.06 -4.34 -1.65
CA LEU A 119 10.40 -4.35 -0.35
C LEU A 119 11.22 -3.60 0.70
N ALA A 120 10.54 -2.83 1.54
CA ALA A 120 11.14 -2.09 2.62
C ALA A 120 10.25 -2.08 3.87
N GLY A 121 10.87 -1.98 5.04
CA GLY A 121 10.20 -1.78 6.31
C GLY A 121 10.25 -0.31 6.70
N PHE A 122 9.11 0.28 7.08
CA PHE A 122 9.04 1.61 7.70
C PHE A 122 8.65 1.47 9.17
N GLY A 123 9.39 2.16 10.04
CA GLY A 123 9.10 2.29 11.46
C GLY A 123 8.34 3.59 11.72
N LEU A 124 7.17 3.47 12.34
CA LEU A 124 6.27 4.57 12.64
C LEU A 124 6.05 4.72 14.15
N ILE A 125 5.78 5.94 14.58
CA ILE A 125 5.34 6.31 15.93
C ILE A 125 4.05 7.14 15.85
N GLU A 126 3.50 7.53 17.01
CA GLU A 126 2.30 8.38 17.12
C GLU A 126 1.16 7.89 16.24
N ASP A 127 0.71 6.66 16.50
CA ASP A 127 -0.39 5.99 15.79
C ASP A 127 -0.21 5.86 14.26
N GLY A 128 1.04 5.97 13.78
CA GLY A 128 1.38 5.78 12.38
C GLY A 128 1.51 7.08 11.59
N GLY A 129 1.39 8.26 12.20
CA GLY A 129 1.52 9.55 11.50
C GLY A 129 2.97 9.96 11.20
N LEU A 130 3.93 9.40 11.93
CA LEU A 130 5.32 9.84 11.91
C LEU A 130 6.27 8.67 11.67
N CYS A 131 7.05 8.75 10.60
CA CYS A 131 8.10 7.78 10.28
C CYS A 131 9.44 8.21 10.86
N ILE A 132 10.09 7.27 11.55
CA ILE A 132 11.38 7.50 12.22
C ILE A 132 12.54 6.69 11.65
N CYS A 133 12.24 5.64 10.89
CA CYS A 133 13.28 4.85 10.24
C CYS A 133 12.75 4.09 9.03
N VAL A 134 13.66 3.85 8.09
CA VAL A 134 13.42 3.02 6.91
C VAL A 134 14.57 2.04 6.72
N ALA A 135 14.27 0.84 6.23
CA ALA A 135 15.27 -0.13 5.85
C ALA A 135 14.77 -0.99 4.67
N ALA A 136 15.68 -1.34 3.76
CA ALA A 136 15.40 -2.38 2.77
C ALA A 136 15.14 -3.72 3.47
N ALA A 137 14.14 -4.46 3.00
CA ALA A 137 13.92 -5.81 3.48
C ALA A 137 15.06 -6.73 3.01
N PRO A 138 15.55 -7.65 3.87
CA PRO A 138 16.62 -8.57 3.51
C PRO A 138 16.20 -9.60 2.46
N SER A 139 14.89 -9.78 2.27
CA SER A 139 14.31 -10.65 1.25
C SER A 139 13.22 -9.90 0.49
N GLN A 140 13.08 -10.23 -0.79
CA GLN A 140 12.03 -9.72 -1.68
C GLN A 140 10.79 -10.64 -1.70
N ASP A 141 10.85 -11.76 -1.00
CA ASP A 141 9.68 -12.58 -0.68
C ASP A 141 8.85 -11.92 0.44
N ALA A 142 7.55 -11.75 0.21
CA ALA A 142 6.69 -11.00 1.12
C ALA A 142 6.52 -11.69 2.49
N ALA A 143 6.51 -13.03 2.53
CA ALA A 143 6.37 -13.78 3.77
C ALA A 143 7.65 -13.70 4.61
N ALA A 144 8.82 -13.90 3.98
CA ALA A 144 10.12 -13.74 4.63
C ALA A 144 10.34 -12.30 5.12
N ALA A 145 9.98 -11.30 4.30
CA ALA A 145 10.06 -9.89 4.69
C ALA A 145 9.10 -9.56 5.85
N GLY A 146 7.90 -10.13 5.86
CA GLY A 146 6.95 -9.99 6.98
C GLY A 146 7.50 -10.56 8.29
N ASN A 147 8.14 -11.74 8.24
CA ASN A 147 8.77 -12.36 9.41
C ASN A 147 9.92 -11.51 9.95
N TRP A 148 10.77 -10.98 9.07
CA TRP A 148 11.82 -10.04 9.45
C TRP A 148 11.24 -8.78 10.12
N LEU A 149 10.16 -8.21 9.55
CA LEU A 149 9.54 -7.00 10.05
C LEU A 149 9.08 -7.15 11.52
N ALA A 150 8.60 -8.32 11.91
CA ALA A 150 8.12 -8.57 13.27
C ALA A 150 9.22 -8.38 14.34
N GLY A 151 10.47 -8.71 14.01
CA GLY A 151 11.63 -8.55 14.91
C GLY A 151 12.49 -7.32 14.64
N TRP A 152 12.22 -6.59 13.56
CA TRP A 152 13.05 -5.46 13.14
C TRP A 152 12.92 -4.26 14.09
N THR A 153 14.03 -3.60 14.36
CA THR A 153 14.12 -2.37 15.16
C THR A 153 14.86 -1.30 14.37
N CYS A 154 14.47 -0.02 14.56
CA CYS A 154 15.30 1.08 14.09
C CYS A 154 16.67 0.99 14.79
N GLN A 155 17.74 1.12 14.02
CA GLN A 155 19.11 1.27 14.52
C GLN A 155 19.55 2.72 14.34
#